data_AF-A0A923Y065-F1
#
_entry.id   AF-A0A923Y065-F1
#
_cell.length_a   1.000
_cell.length_b   1.000
_cell.length_c   1.000
_cell.angle_alpha   90.00
_cell.angle_beta   90.00
_cell.angle_gamma   90.00
#
_symmetry.space_group_name_H-M   'P 1'
#
loop_
_entity.id
_entity.type
_entity.pdbx_description
1 polymer ?
#
loop_
_entity_poly.entity_id
_entity_poly.type
_entity_poly.pdbx_seq_one_letter_code
_entity_poly.pdbx_strand_id
1 'polypeptide(L)'
;MRDFFINSLEVLVGVIVVVLALGVLVAAGAAAFGGGNMGPGGMSGPLAGAAILVGGALYVIFVGGFLYMGIGIYQNTKRSAEALERMASR
;
A
#
# COMPACT_ATOMS: atom_id res chain seq x y z
N MET A 1 16.67 16.02 12.97
CA MET A 1 15.23 16.26 12.68
C MET A 1 14.77 15.60 11.39
N ARG A 2 15.53 15.69 10.28
CA ARG A 2 15.19 15.05 8.99
C ARG A 2 15.02 13.51 9.06
N ASP A 3 15.89 12.81 9.79
CA ASP A 3 15.81 11.35 9.88
C ASP A 3 14.57 10.89 10.66
N PHE A 4 14.10 11.71 11.60
CA PHE A 4 12.83 11.48 12.29
C PHE A 4 11.65 11.57 11.33
N PHE A 5 11.61 12.56 10.44
CA PHE A 5 10.54 12.68 9.45
C PHE A 5 10.52 11.52 8.46
N ILE A 6 11.68 11.13 7.94
CA ILE A 6 11.78 10.03 6.96
C ILE A 6 11.34 8.72 7.60
N ASN A 7 11.86 8.40 8.79
CA ASN A 7 11.50 7.18 9.51
C ASN A 7 10.00 7.18 9.89
N SER A 8 9.47 8.32 10.33
CA SER A 8 8.03 8.44 10.66
C SER A 8 7.15 8.28 9.43
N LEU A 9 7.56 8.79 8.26
CA LEU A 9 6.83 8.59 7.00
C LEU A 9 6.84 7.13 6.55
N GLU A 10 7.96 6.43 6.71
CA GLU A 10 8.05 5.01 6.40
C GLU A 10 7.13 4.16 7.29
N VAL A 11 7.14 4.43 8.60
CA VAL A 11 6.22 3.79 9.55
C VAL A 11 4.77 4.13 9.23
N LEU A 12 4.46 5.40 8.94
CA LEU A 12 3.11 5.84 8.58
C LEU A 12 2.60 5.14 7.33
N VAL A 13 3.41 5.06 6.27
CA VAL A 13 3.06 4.34 5.05
C VAL A 13 2.82 2.86 5.35
N GLY A 14 3.66 2.23 6.17
CA GLY A 14 3.45 0.85 6.60
C GLY A 14 2.12 0.65 7.32
N VAL A 15 1.78 1.53 8.26
CA VAL A 15 0.48 1.51 8.96
C VAL A 15 -0.68 1.66 7.97
N ILE A 16 -0.60 2.59 7.01
CA ILE A 16 -1.63 2.78 5.99
C ILE A 16 -1.84 1.51 5.17
N VAL A 17 -0.76 0.87 4.70
CA VAL A 17 -0.83 -0.36 3.90
C VAL A 17 -1.47 -1.50 4.70
N VAL A 18 -1.12 -1.65 5.98
CA VAL A 18 -1.73 -2.65 6.87
C VAL A 18 -3.22 -2.38 7.05
N VAL A 19 -3.61 -1.13 7.30
CA VAL A 19 -5.03 -0.74 7.44
C VAL A 19 -5.81 -1.02 6.15
N LEU A 20 -5.25 -0.68 4.99
CA LEU A 20 -5.88 -0.98 3.70
C LEU A 20 -6.05 -2.49 3.49
N ALA A 21 -5.02 -3.29 3.79
CA ALA A 21 -5.09 -4.74 3.68
C ALA A 21 -6.17 -5.33 4.60
N LEU A 22 -6.25 -4.87 5.86
CA LEU A 22 -7.31 -5.26 6.78
C LEU A 22 -8.70 -4.86 6.27
N GLY A 23 -8.83 -3.65 5.70
CA GLY A 23 -10.07 -3.20 5.07
C GLY A 23 -10.53 -4.12 3.94
N VAL A 24 -9.61 -4.56 3.08
CA VAL A 24 -9.89 -5.53 2.01
C VAL A 24 -10.35 -6.88 2.58
N LEU A 25 -9.68 -7.39 3.62
CA LEU A 25 -10.04 -8.66 4.25
C LEU A 25 -11.44 -8.60 4.89
N VAL A 26 -11.75 -7.50 5.60
CA VAL A 26 -13.07 -7.29 6.19
C VAL A 26 -14.14 -7.19 5.11
N ALA A 27 -13.89 -6.42 4.05
CA ALA A 27 -14.83 -6.28 2.93
C ALA A 27 -15.08 -7.62 2.22
N ALA A 28 -14.03 -8.41 1.98
CA ALA A 28 -14.14 -9.73 1.38
C ALA A 28 -14.93 -10.70 2.28
N GLY A 29 -14.66 -10.71 3.59
CA GLY A 29 -15.38 -11.54 4.55
C GLY A 29 -16.86 -11.16 4.63
N ALA A 30 -17.17 -9.85 4.67
CA ALA A 30 -18.53 -9.36 4.67
C ALA A 30 -19.30 -9.74 3.39
N ALA A 31 -18.66 -9.67 2.22
CA ALA A 31 -19.27 -10.08 0.97
C ALA A 31 -19.44 -11.61 0.85
N ALA A 32 -18.49 -12.39 1.36
CA ALA A 32 -18.53 -13.85 1.30
C ALA A 32 -19.58 -14.47 2.24
N PHE A 33 -19.72 -13.92 3.46
CA PHE A 33 -20.50 -14.55 4.54
C PHE A 33 -21.66 -13.68 5.06
N GLY A 34 -21.65 -12.37 4.79
CA GLY A 34 -22.64 -11.42 5.34
C GLY A 34 -23.91 -11.24 4.49
N GLY A 35 -24.09 -12.00 3.42
CA GLY A 35 -25.24 -11.85 2.51
C GLY A 35 -25.21 -10.59 1.64
N GLY A 36 -24.04 -9.95 1.52
CA GLY A 36 -23.86 -8.77 0.68
C GLY A 36 -24.07 -9.08 -0.80
N ASN A 37 -25.12 -8.51 -1.40
CA ASN A 37 -25.27 -8.46 -2.85
C ASN A 37 -24.42 -7.31 -3.39
N MET A 38 -23.57 -7.58 -4.39
CA MET A 38 -22.89 -6.54 -5.18
C MET A 38 -23.85 -5.84 -6.15
N GLY A 39 -24.98 -5.33 -5.63
CA GLY A 39 -26.03 -4.68 -6.41
C GLY A 39 -26.98 -5.65 -7.14
N PRO A 40 -28.01 -5.12 -7.82
CA PRO A 40 -29.00 -5.92 -8.56
C PRO A 40 -28.31 -6.65 -9.73
N GLY A 41 -28.28 -7.99 -9.68
CA GLY A 41 -27.61 -8.83 -10.68
C GLY A 41 -26.10 -9.07 -10.43
N GLY A 42 -25.57 -8.59 -9.31
CA GLY A 42 -24.17 -8.78 -8.93
C GLY A 42 -23.85 -10.18 -8.40
N MET A 43 -22.56 -10.53 -8.40
CA MET A 43 -22.07 -11.72 -7.71
C MET A 43 -22.39 -11.64 -6.20
N SER A 44 -22.75 -12.77 -5.62
CA SER A 44 -23.04 -12.91 -4.21
C SER A 44 -22.30 -14.10 -3.61
N GLY A 45 -22.14 -14.08 -2.29
CA GLY A 45 -21.50 -15.17 -1.55
C GLY A 45 -19.99 -15.30 -1.82
N PRO A 46 -19.40 -16.50 -1.70
CA PRO A 46 -17.95 -16.70 -1.73
C PRO A 46 -17.25 -16.15 -2.97
N LEU A 47 -17.93 -16.14 -4.12
CA LEU A 47 -17.38 -15.65 -5.38
C LEU A 47 -17.22 -14.11 -5.38
N ALA A 48 -18.14 -13.39 -4.74
CA ALA A 48 -18.04 -11.95 -4.52
C ALA A 48 -16.85 -11.61 -3.59
N GLY A 49 -16.67 -12.39 -2.53
CA GLY A 49 -15.51 -12.28 -1.64
C GLY A 49 -14.19 -12.49 -2.38
N ALA A 50 -14.10 -13.53 -3.23
CA ALA A 50 -12.92 -13.80 -4.04
C ALA A 50 -12.61 -12.63 -5.01
N ALA A 51 -13.63 -12.06 -5.66
CA ALA A 51 -13.47 -10.90 -6.53
C ALA A 51 -12.92 -9.67 -5.78
N ILE A 52 -13.41 -9.42 -4.56
CA ILE A 52 -12.87 -8.35 -3.69
C ILE A 52 -11.44 -8.63 -3.26
N LEU A 53 -11.10 -9.88 -2.92
CA LEU A 53 -9.72 -10.22 -2.56
C LEU A 53 -8.76 -9.93 -3.71
N VAL A 54 -9.11 -10.34 -4.93
CA VAL A 54 -8.27 -10.12 -6.11
C VAL A 54 -8.17 -8.62 -6.41
N GLY A 55 -9.30 -7.93 -6.54
CA GLY A 55 -9.31 -6.50 -6.86
C GLY A 55 -8.69 -5.64 -5.76
N GLY A 56 -8.99 -5.94 -4.51
CA GLY A 56 -8.45 -5.28 -3.32
C GLY A 56 -6.95 -5.53 -3.14
N ALA A 57 -6.46 -6.75 -3.37
CA ALA A 57 -5.02 -7.04 -3.33
C ALA A 57 -4.27 -6.24 -4.41
N LEU A 58 -4.79 -6.22 -5.64
CA LEU A 58 -4.22 -5.38 -6.70
C LEU A 58 -4.21 -3.90 -6.28
N TYR A 59 -5.32 -3.39 -5.74
CA TYR A 59 -5.41 -2.02 -5.25
C TYR A 59 -4.36 -1.71 -4.18
N VAL A 60 -4.21 -2.58 -3.16
CA VAL A 60 -3.23 -2.41 -2.08
C VAL A 60 -1.81 -2.45 -2.62
N ILE A 61 -1.50 -3.37 -3.55
CA ILE A 61 -0.18 -3.45 -4.18
C ILE A 61 0.14 -2.19 -4.97
N PHE A 62 -0.81 -1.68 -5.76
CA PHE A 62 -0.60 -0.45 -6.53
C PHE A 62 -0.41 0.76 -5.61
N VAL A 63 -1.35 1.00 -4.68
CA VAL A 63 -1.30 2.16 -3.78
C VAL A 63 -0.09 2.08 -2.86
N GLY A 64 0.10 0.96 -2.17
CA GLY A 64 1.25 0.74 -1.29
C GLY A 64 2.57 0.81 -2.07
N GLY A 65 2.62 0.20 -3.25
CA GLY A 65 3.77 0.25 -4.14
C GLY A 65 4.16 1.67 -4.53
N PHE A 66 3.21 2.52 -4.91
CA PHE A 66 3.48 3.93 -5.21
C PHE A 66 3.95 4.72 -3.98
N LEU A 67 3.35 4.50 -2.81
CA LEU A 67 3.77 5.16 -1.58
C LEU A 67 5.22 4.80 -1.21
N TYR A 68 5.57 3.51 -1.24
CA TYR A 68 6.93 3.06 -0.99
C TYR A 68 7.92 3.49 -2.08
N MET A 69 7.49 3.51 -3.35
CA MET A 69 8.31 4.00 -4.46
C MET A 69 8.71 5.47 -4.24
N GLY A 70 7.79 6.33 -3.81
CA GLY A 70 8.10 7.73 -3.50
C GLY A 70 9.20 7.88 -2.44
N ILE A 71 9.12 7.09 -1.36
CA ILE A 71 10.16 7.04 -0.32
C ILE A 71 11.49 6.54 -0.90
N GLY A 72 11.45 5.48 -1.71
CA GLY A 72 12.64 4.90 -2.33
C GLY A 72 13.34 5.85 -3.30
N ILE A 73 12.60 6.63 -4.11
CA ILE A 73 13.17 7.65 -4.99
C ILE A 73 13.92 8.70 -4.16
N TYR A 74 13.30 9.20 -3.09
CA TYR A 74 13.95 10.19 -2.22
C TYR A 74 15.26 9.67 -1.63
N GLN A 75 15.26 8.44 -1.10
CA GLN A 75 16.46 7.82 -0.53
C GLN A 75 17.55 7.62 -1.59
N ASN A 76 17.19 7.19 -2.80
CA ASN A 76 18.12 7.01 -3.91
C ASN A 76 18.74 8.34 -4.35
N THR A 77 17.94 9.39 -4.52
CA THR A 77 18.46 10.73 -4.88
C THR A 77 19.41 11.26 -3.82
N LYS A 78 19.08 11.09 -2.53
CA LYS A 78 19.96 11.48 -1.42
C LYS A 78 21.30 10.74 -1.48
N ARG A 79 21.29 9.41 -1.64
CA ARG A 79 22.50 8.60 -1.71
C ARG A 79 23.38 8.97 -2.90
N SER A 80 22.78 9.31 -4.05
CA SER A 80 23.49 9.80 -5.22
C SER A 80 24.16 11.16 -4.97
N ALA A 81 23.47 12.09 -4.30
CA ALA A 81 24.03 13.39 -3.94
C ALA A 81 25.23 13.24 -2.98
N GLU A 82 25.09 12.43 -1.93
CA GLU A 82 26.18 12.15 -0.98
C GLU A 82 27.40 11.49 -1.65
N ALA A 83 27.17 10.59 -2.61
CA ALA A 83 28.24 9.98 -3.38
C ALA A 83 28.98 11.01 -4.25
N LEU A 84 28.24 11.92 -4.88
CA LEU A 84 28.80 12.99 -5.69
C LEU A 84 29.66 13.95 -4.86
N GLU A 85 29.18 14.36 -3.69
CA GLU A 85 29.93 15.22 -2.76
C GLU A 85 31.25 14.57 -2.32
N ARG A 86 31.24 13.26 -2.01
CA ARG A 86 32.45 12.51 -1.64
C ARG A 86 33.45 12.38 -2.79
N MET A 87 32.98 12.33 -4.03
CA MET A 87 33.84 12.31 -5.21
C MET A 87 34.45 13.69 -5.47
N ALA A 88 33.68 14.76 -5.26
CA ALA A 88 34.14 16.14 -5.42
C ALA A 88 35.09 16.59 -4.29
N SER A 89 35.01 15.97 -3.11
CA SER A 89 35.90 16.24 -1.97
C SER A 89 37.20 15.43 -2.00
N ARG A 90 37.47 14.68 -3.06
CA ARG A 90 38.75 13.98 -3.32
C ARG A 90 39.59 14.79 -4.29
#